data_AF-A0A2K3JX76-F1
#
_entry.id   AF-A0A2K3JX76-F1
#
_cell.length_a   1.000
_cell.length_b   1.000
_cell.length_c   1.000
_cell.angle_alpha   90.00
_cell.angle_beta   90.00
_cell.angle_gamma   90.00
#
_symmetry.space_group_name_H-M   'P 1'
#
loop_
_entity.id
_entity.type
_entity.pdbx_description
1 polymer ?
#
loop_
_entity_poly.entity_id
_entity_poly.type
_entity_poly.pdbx_seq_one_letter_code
_entity_poly.pdbx_strand_id
1 'polypeptide(L)'
;MTNSQLIVHIPDEPPHDLHHQPTVTVFASFINPKHANQIVRRLNQIAPLEGLRHVKRIRKKVLEEGGQIELSVVLCLAYEGDNQLDAVPPHLQEFISSY
;
A
#
# COMPACT_ATOMS: atom_id res chain seq x y z
N MET A 1 30.48 -25.77 36.05
CA MET A 1 30.17 -26.07 34.63
C MET A 1 29.02 -25.19 34.23
N THR A 2 29.29 -24.08 33.54
CA THR A 2 28.27 -23.10 33.15
C THR A 2 27.55 -23.59 31.91
N ASN A 3 26.28 -24.00 32.06
CA ASN A 3 25.39 -24.30 30.94
C ASN A 3 25.14 -23.02 30.14
N SER A 4 25.91 -22.81 29.08
CA SER A 4 25.66 -21.74 28.10
C SER A 4 24.55 -22.21 27.16
N GLN A 5 23.33 -21.75 27.41
CA GLN A 5 22.18 -21.99 26.53
C GLN A 5 22.34 -21.11 25.27
N LEU A 6 22.62 -21.75 24.13
CA LEU A 6 22.77 -21.06 22.84
C LEU A 6 21.37 -20.78 22.28
N ILE A 7 20.96 -19.51 22.23
CA ILE A 7 19.71 -19.12 21.56
C ILE A 7 20.01 -19.06 20.06
N VAL A 8 19.49 -20.04 19.31
CA VAL A 8 19.54 -20.06 17.85
C VAL A 8 18.28 -19.41 17.31
N HIS A 9 18.42 -18.23 16.69
CA HIS A 9 17.33 -17.59 15.97
C HIS A 9 17.18 -18.25 14.59
N ILE A 10 16.05 -18.91 14.35
CA ILE A 10 15.67 -19.45 13.04
C ILE A 10 14.61 -18.52 12.46
N PRO A 11 14.89 -17.75 11.40
CA PRO A 11 13.88 -16.91 10.76
C PRO A 11 12.84 -17.78 10.06
N ASP A 12 11.58 -17.32 10.09
CA ASP A 12 10.43 -18.02 9.46
C ASP A 12 10.53 -18.06 7.93
N GLU A 13 11.22 -17.08 7.32
CA GLU A 13 11.41 -16.97 5.88
C GLU A 13 12.88 -16.76 5.53
N PRO A 14 13.35 -17.28 4.38
CA PRO A 14 14.70 -17.03 3.92
C PRO A 14 14.90 -15.52 3.72
N PRO A 15 16.10 -14.99 4.02
CA PRO A 15 16.40 -13.59 3.78
C PRO A 15 16.23 -13.30 2.28
N HIS A 16 15.38 -12.33 1.98
CA HIS A 16 15.18 -11.86 0.62
C HIS A 16 16.44 -11.16 0.12
N ASP A 17 16.81 -11.40 -1.13
CA ASP A 17 17.90 -10.67 -1.79
C ASP A 17 17.53 -9.18 -1.82
N LEU A 18 18.39 -8.33 -1.24
CA LEU A 18 18.19 -6.89 -1.19
C LEU A 18 18.17 -6.25 -2.59
N HIS A 19 18.79 -6.90 -3.58
CA HIS A 19 18.82 -6.43 -4.96
C HIS A 19 17.62 -6.91 -5.78
N HIS A 20 16.91 -7.95 -5.32
CA HIS A 20 15.77 -8.55 -6.01
C HIS A 20 14.58 -8.68 -5.06
N GLN A 21 14.11 -7.54 -4.55
CA GLN A 21 12.91 -7.53 -3.74
C GLN A 21 11.67 -7.78 -4.60
N PRO A 22 10.75 -8.67 -4.17
CA PRO A 22 9.51 -8.89 -4.87
C PRO A 22 8.71 -7.57 -4.92
N THR A 23 8.14 -7.28 -6.09
CA THR A 23 7.26 -6.11 -6.27
C THR A 23 5.83 -6.59 -6.38
N VAL A 24 4.90 -5.72 -5.97
CA VAL A 24 3.46 -6.00 -6.04
C VAL A 24 2.75 -4.86 -6.77
N THR A 25 1.74 -5.21 -7.54
CA THR A 25 0.89 -4.25 -8.25
C THR A 25 -0.23 -3.77 -7.32
N VAL A 26 -0.54 -2.48 -7.40
CA VAL A 26 -1.59 -1.86 -6.59
C VAL A 26 -2.49 -0.97 -7.43
N PHE A 27 -3.76 -0.87 -7.05
CA PHE A 27 -4.65 0.16 -7.56
C PHE A 27 -4.40 1.48 -6.83
N ALA A 28 -4.28 2.56 -7.60
CA ALA A 28 -4.08 3.89 -7.06
C ALA A 28 -4.94 4.92 -7.80
N SER A 29 -5.33 5.98 -7.10
CA SER A 29 -6.09 7.10 -7.67
C SER A 29 -5.51 8.43 -7.22
N PHE A 30 -5.65 9.45 -8.07
CA PHE A 30 -5.41 10.83 -7.67
C PHE A 30 -6.52 11.30 -6.74
N ILE A 31 -6.16 12.18 -5.79
CA ILE A 31 -7.09 12.70 -4.79
C ILE A 31 -6.86 14.18 -4.53
N ASN A 32 -7.93 14.87 -4.12
CA ASN A 32 -7.81 16.23 -3.63
C ASN A 32 -7.10 16.25 -2.25
N PRO A 33 -6.06 17.07 -2.05
CA PRO A 33 -5.38 17.22 -0.76
C PRO A 33 -6.30 17.49 0.43
N LYS A 34 -7.42 18.18 0.21
CA LYS A 34 -8.41 18.49 1.25
C LYS A 34 -9.00 17.24 1.90
N HIS A 35 -9.18 16.17 1.14
CA HIS A 35 -9.84 14.94 1.61
C HIS A 35 -8.83 13.83 1.98
N ALA A 36 -7.53 14.08 1.82
CA ALA A 36 -6.48 13.06 1.94
C ALA A 36 -6.50 12.32 3.28
N ASN A 37 -6.60 13.03 4.39
CA ASN A 37 -6.63 12.42 5.73
C ASN A 37 -7.89 11.57 5.95
N GLN A 38 -9.04 12.04 5.47
CA GLN A 38 -10.31 11.31 5.62
C GLN A 38 -10.30 10.04 4.76
N ILE A 39 -9.81 10.15 3.52
CA ILE A 39 -9.62 9.05 2.59
C ILE A 39 -8.73 7.97 3.22
N VAL A 40 -7.54 8.33 3.73
CA VAL A 40 -6.62 7.36 4.34
C VAL A 40 -7.22 6.69 5.57
N ARG A 41 -7.89 7.45 6.45
CA ARG A 41 -8.53 6.89 7.65
C ARG A 41 -9.60 5.87 7.30
N ARG A 42 -10.49 6.19 6.35
CA ARG A 42 -11.55 5.29 5.92
C ARG A 42 -10.98 4.07 5.21
N LEU A 43 -10.00 4.26 4.32
CA LEU A 43 -9.30 3.18 3.63
C LEU A 43 -8.57 2.23 4.60
N ASN A 44 -7.98 2.74 5.69
CA ASN A 44 -7.36 1.89 6.71
C ASN A 44 -8.36 1.02 7.48
N GLN A 45 -9.64 1.40 7.51
CA GLN A 45 -10.70 0.62 8.16
C GLN A 45 -11.27 -0.44 7.21
N ILE A 46 -11.52 -0.08 5.95
CA ILE A 46 -12.23 -0.96 5.00
C ILE A 46 -11.29 -1.84 4.16
N ALA A 47 -10.07 -1.37 3.90
CA ALA A 47 -9.09 -2.06 3.05
C ALA A 47 -7.66 -1.83 3.61
N PRO A 48 -7.32 -2.41 4.77
CA PRO A 48 -5.97 -2.30 5.33
C PRO A 48 -4.95 -2.99 4.43
N LEU A 49 -3.76 -2.38 4.31
CA LEU A 49 -2.65 -2.94 3.54
C LEU A 49 -1.74 -3.79 4.46
N GLU A 50 -2.26 -4.91 4.98
CA GLU A 50 -1.59 -5.73 6.01
C GLU A 50 -0.11 -6.05 5.70
N GLY A 51 0.17 -6.50 4.47
CA GLY A 51 1.55 -6.78 4.01
C GLY A 51 2.36 -5.56 3.57
N LEU A 52 1.73 -4.39 3.41
CA LEU A 52 2.39 -3.16 2.96
C LEU A 52 2.28 -2.02 3.99
N ARG A 53 2.12 -2.33 5.28
CA ARG A 53 2.04 -1.31 6.36
C ARG A 53 3.29 -0.43 6.45
N HIS A 54 4.41 -0.89 5.91
CA HIS A 54 5.66 -0.14 5.81
C HIS A 54 5.64 0.92 4.70
N VAL A 55 4.73 0.82 3.73
CA VAL A 55 4.59 1.74 2.60
C VAL A 55 3.71 2.93 2.97
N LYS A 56 4.11 4.13 2.58
CA LYS A 56 3.24 5.31 2.67
C LYS A 56 2.08 5.18 1.69
N ARG A 57 0.86 5.20 2.22
CA ARG A 57 -0.37 5.08 1.41
C ARG A 57 -0.60 6.27 0.48
N ILE A 58 -0.15 7.47 0.86
CA ILE A 58 -0.19 8.67 0.01
C ILE A 58 1.19 8.92 -0.59
N ARG A 59 1.21 9.17 -1.90
CA ARG A 59 2.36 9.69 -2.62
C ARG A 59 2.10 11.13 -3.05
N LYS A 60 3.06 12.01 -2.76
CA LYS A 60 3.07 13.39 -3.23
C LYS A 60 3.96 13.49 -4.46
N LYS A 61 3.46 14.11 -5.53
CA LYS A 61 4.23 14.47 -6.71
C LYS A 61 4.14 15.99 -6.91
N VAL A 62 5.27 16.64 -7.16
CA VAL A 62 5.32 18.05 -7.57
C VAL A 62 5.51 18.05 -9.08
N LEU A 63 4.62 18.71 -9.80
CA LEU A 63 4.73 18.85 -11.25
C LEU A 63 5.79 19.91 -11.57
N GLU A 64 6.68 19.58 -12.51
CA GLU A 64 7.81 20.44 -12.90
C GLU A 64 7.32 21.76 -13.52
N GLU A 65 6.22 21.70 -14.28
CA GLU A 65 5.54 22.88 -14.80
C GLU A 65 4.56 23.41 -13.74
N GLY A 66 4.85 24.61 -13.22
CA GLY A 66 3.93 25.36 -12.35
C GLY A 66 3.92 24.98 -10.87
N GLY A 67 4.73 24.01 -10.43
CA GLY A 67 4.90 23.69 -9.01
C GLY A 67 3.65 23.13 -8.33
N GLN A 68 2.65 22.71 -9.11
CA GLN A 68 1.41 22.17 -8.59
C GLN A 68 1.66 20.83 -7.89
N ILE A 69 0.97 20.63 -6.77
CA ILE A 69 1.07 19.40 -5.97
C ILE A 69 -0.07 18.48 -6.35
N GLU A 70 0.28 17.26 -6.79
CA GLU A 70 -0.65 16.15 -6.94
C GLU A 70 -0.45 15.15 -5.81
N LEU A 71 -1.56 14.64 -5.29
CA LEU A 71 -1.54 13.52 -4.37
C LEU A 71 -2.19 12.32 -5.05
N SER A 72 -1.55 11.16 -4.92
CA SER A 72 -2.17 9.88 -5.21
C SER A 72 -2.22 9.01 -3.97
N VAL A 73 -3.22 8.15 -3.90
CA VAL A 73 -3.45 7.22 -2.80
C VAL A 73 -3.49 5.80 -3.32
N VAL A 74 -2.86 4.87 -2.59
CA VAL A 74 -2.98 3.44 -2.82
C VAL A 74 -4.30 2.94 -2.23
N LEU A 75 -5.14 2.34 -3.07
CA LEU A 75 -6.47 1.86 -2.72
C LEU A 75 -6.41 0.44 -2.17
N CYS A 76 -5.91 -0.52 -2.97
CA CYS A 76 -5.75 -1.93 -2.59
C CYS A 76 -4.70 -2.62 -3.47
N LEU A 77 -4.34 -3.85 -3.10
CA LEU A 77 -3.54 -4.73 -3.96
C LEU A 77 -4.33 -5.06 -5.24
N ALA A 78 -3.64 -5.12 -6.36
CA ALA A 78 -4.21 -5.64 -7.61
C ALA A 78 -4.01 -7.15 -7.63
N TYR A 79 -5.09 -7.90 -7.88
CA TYR A 79 -4.99 -9.33 -8.15
C TYR A 79 -4.60 -9.55 -9.61
N GLU A 80 -3.72 -10.51 -9.88
CA GLU A 80 -3.40 -10.96 -11.24
C GLU A 80 -4.62 -11.70 -11.82
N GLY A 81 -5.45 -10.96 -12.56
CA GLY A 81 -6.61 -11.48 -13.28
C GLY A 81 -7.08 -10.48 -14.33
N ASP A 82 -7.50 -10.98 -15.50
CA ASP A 82 -7.60 -10.24 -16.77
C ASP A 82 -8.57 -9.02 -16.78
N ASN A 83 -9.40 -8.82 -15.74
CA ASN A 83 -10.35 -7.71 -15.65
C ASN A 83 -10.02 -6.76 -14.48
N GLN A 84 -9.33 -5.66 -14.79
CA GLN A 84 -8.78 -4.71 -13.80
C GLN A 84 -9.84 -3.95 -12.96
N LEU A 85 -11.11 -3.89 -13.37
CA LEU A 85 -12.17 -3.20 -12.62
C LEU A 85 -13.07 -4.14 -11.81
N ASP A 86 -13.28 -5.37 -12.27
CA ASP A 86 -14.00 -6.41 -11.50
C ASP A 86 -13.17 -6.90 -10.29
N ALA A 87 -11.86 -6.64 -10.31
CA ALA A 87 -10.93 -6.98 -9.23
C ALA A 87 -10.97 -5.98 -8.05
N VAL A 88 -11.61 -4.81 -8.18
CA VAL A 88 -11.73 -3.85 -7.08
C VAL A 88 -12.95 -4.22 -6.24
N PRO A 89 -12.78 -4.48 -4.93
CA PRO A 89 -13.89 -4.81 -4.04
C PRO A 89 -15.06 -3.80 -4.14
N PRO A 90 -16.33 -4.23 -4.17
CA PRO A 90 -17.48 -3.33 -4.35
C PRO A 90 -17.55 -2.18 -3.34
N HIS A 91 -17.18 -2.45 -2.09
CA HIS A 91 -17.12 -1.43 -1.03
C HIS A 91 -16.08 -0.33 -1.29
N LEU A 92 -15.05 -0.61 -2.11
CA LEU A 92 -14.08 0.38 -2.57
C LEU A 92 -14.60 1.16 -3.78
N GLN A 93 -15.44 0.58 -4.64
CA GLN A 93 -16.04 1.31 -5.76
C GLN A 93 -16.96 2.45 -5.26
N GLU A 94 -17.81 2.15 -4.28
CA GLU A 94 -18.63 3.18 -3.61
C GLU A 94 -17.75 4.25 -2.96
N PHE A 95 -16.65 3.84 -2.32
CA PHE A 95 -15.70 4.77 -1.74
C PHE A 95 -15.08 5.71 -2.78
N ILE A 96 -14.62 5.17 -3.93
CA ILE A 96 -14.04 5.95 -5.03
C ILE A 96 -15.05 6.94 -5.57
N SER A 97 -16.32 6.55 -5.73
CA SER A 97 -17.37 7.44 -6.23
C SER A 97 -17.71 8.62 -5.29
N SER A 98 -17.27 8.57 -4.03
CA SER A 98 -17.62 9.55 -2.99
C SER A 98 -16.61 10.70 -2.81
N TYR A 99 -15.49 10.71 -3.53
CA TYR A 99 -14.41 11.70 -3.40
C TYR A 99 -13.85 12.15 -4.74
#